data_AF-A0AAV4QN76-F1
#
_entry.id   AF-A0AAV4QN76-F1
#
_cell.length_a   1.000
_cell.length_b   1.000
_cell.length_c   1.000
_cell.angle_alpha   90.00
_cell.angle_beta   90.00
_cell.angle_gamma   90.00
#
_symmetry.space_group_name_H-M   'P 1'
#
loop_
_entity.id
_entity.type
_entity.pdbx_description
1 polymer ?
#
loop_
_entity_poly.entity_id
_entity_poly.type
_entity_poly.pdbx_seq_one_letter_code
_entity_poly.pdbx_strand_id
1 'polypeptide(L)'
;MMLIIVLVHSSDIIDSLISYVCNDVGAFEWLVHLRYYLEEENEACLIKQTKGVFNYGFEYLGNRERLIITPLTARCFLSFTTALYLNQGAMLEGCRSSGKQKP
;
A
#
# COMPACT_ATOMS: atom_id res chain seq x y z
N MET A 1 12.38 -9.86 11.62
CA MET A 1 12.75 -8.68 10.80
C MET A 1 11.56 -8.14 9.98
N MET A 2 10.81 -8.97 9.26
CA MET A 2 9.68 -8.54 8.41
C MET A 2 8.64 -7.66 9.15
N LEU A 3 8.23 -8.05 10.36
CA LEU A 3 7.26 -7.30 11.16
C LEU A 3 7.78 -5.90 11.54
N ILE A 4 9.08 -5.77 11.81
CA ILE A 4 9.71 -4.49 12.22
C ILE A 4 9.61 -3.49 11.07
N ILE A 5 9.85 -3.92 9.82
CA ILE A 5 9.79 -3.03 8.65
C ILE A 5 8.36 -2.48 8.47
N VAL A 6 7.35 -3.33 8.66
CA VAL A 6 5.94 -2.89 8.58
C VAL A 6 5.60 -1.92 9.70
N LEU A 7 6.04 -2.20 10.93
CA LEU A 7 5.79 -1.32 12.08
C LEU A 7 6.46 0.04 11.94
N VAL A 8 7.72 0.08 11.48
CA VAL A 8 8.43 1.34 11.20
C VAL A 8 7.68 2.14 10.13
N HIS A 9 7.28 1.49 9.04
CA HIS A 9 6.49 2.15 8.00
C HIS A 9 5.17 2.73 8.54
N SER A 10 4.45 1.97 9.38
CA SER A 10 3.22 2.48 10.01
C SER A 10 3.48 3.67 10.94
N SER A 11 4.60 3.67 11.66
CA SER A 11 5.01 4.82 12.47
C SER A 11 5.26 6.05 11.60
N ASP A 12 5.99 5.90 10.49
CA ASP A 12 6.27 7.00 9.55
C ASP A 12 4.97 7.59 8.97
N ILE A 13 3.96 6.74 8.73
CA ILE A 13 2.64 7.19 8.28
C ILE A 13 1.95 8.03 9.35
N ILE A 14 1.96 7.58 10.60
CA ILE A 14 1.32 8.28 11.72
C ILE A 14 1.98 9.66 11.90
N ASP A 15 3.31 9.72 11.89
CA ASP A 15 4.06 10.97 11.99
C ASP A 15 3.73 11.94 10.85
N SER A 16 3.62 11.42 9.63
CA SER A 16 3.16 12.18 8.46
C SER A 16 1.75 12.74 8.68
N LEU A 17 0.78 11.92 9.11
CA LEU A 17 -0.61 12.35 9.32
C LEU A 17 -0.73 13.44 10.39
N ILE A 18 0.05 13.34 11.46
CA ILE A 18 0.14 14.36 12.52
C ILE A 18 0.69 15.66 11.94
N SER A 19 1.74 15.59 11.11
CA SER A 19 2.34 16.77 10.49
C SER A 19 1.38 17.53 9.55
N TYR A 20 0.48 16.80 8.86
CA TYR A 20 -0.53 17.38 7.97
C TYR A 20 -1.82 17.79 8.69
N VAL A 21 -1.92 17.56 10.02
CA VAL A 21 -3.14 17.85 10.82
C VAL A 21 -4.38 17.18 10.19
N CYS A 22 -4.21 15.93 9.78
CA CYS A 22 -5.26 15.15 9.13
C CYS A 22 -6.29 14.68 10.16
N ASN A 23 -7.50 15.25 10.11
CA ASN A 23 -8.60 14.95 11.04
C ASN A 23 -9.78 14.22 10.39
N ASP A 24 -9.72 13.96 9.09
CA ASP A 24 -10.82 13.35 8.34
C ASP A 24 -10.40 12.02 7.71
N VAL A 25 -11.32 11.05 7.72
CA VAL A 25 -11.12 9.73 7.11
C VAL A 25 -11.19 9.80 5.58
N GLY A 26 -11.80 10.85 5.03
CA GLY A 26 -11.84 11.16 3.60
C GLY A 26 -10.64 11.97 3.09
N ALA A 27 -9.71 12.39 3.97
CA ALA A 27 -8.55 13.18 3.58
C ALA A 27 -7.59 12.38 2.68
N PHE A 28 -7.05 13.04 1.66
CA PHE A 28 -6.20 12.39 0.67
C PHE A 28 -4.94 11.79 1.29
N GLU A 29 -4.38 12.48 2.30
CA GLU A 29 -3.22 12.08 3.09
C GLU A 29 -3.43 10.72 3.78
N TRP A 30 -4.67 10.38 4.14
CA TRP A 30 -5.01 9.06 4.66
C TRP A 30 -5.34 8.07 3.55
N LEU A 31 -6.09 8.51 2.53
CA LEU A 31 -6.53 7.67 1.42
C LEU A 31 -5.38 7.16 0.54
N VAL A 32 -4.25 7.86 0.50
CA VAL A 32 -3.07 7.50 -0.30
C VAL A 32 -2.41 6.21 0.17
N HIS A 33 -2.57 5.84 1.44
CA HIS A 33 -1.99 4.64 2.03
C HIS A 33 -2.81 3.38 1.70
N LEU A 34 -2.11 2.26 1.53
CA LEU A 34 -2.73 0.95 1.34
C LEU A 34 -3.28 0.46 2.69
N ARG A 35 -4.58 0.22 2.77
CA ARG A 35 -5.28 -0.12 4.02
C ARG A 35 -5.97 -1.47 3.91
N TYR A 36 -5.95 -2.23 5.00
CA TYR A 36 -6.58 -3.54 5.10
C TYR A 36 -7.76 -3.47 6.06
N TYR A 37 -8.90 -4.00 5.65
CA TYR A 37 -10.12 -4.09 6.45
C TYR A 37 -10.54 -5.54 6.51
N LEU A 38 -10.69 -6.08 7.71
CA LEU A 38 -11.27 -7.39 7.92
C LEU A 38 -12.78 -7.23 8.05
N GLU A 39 -13.53 -7.90 7.18
CA GLU A 39 -14.99 -7.95 7.23
C GLU A 39 -15.41 -9.29 7.81
N GLU A 40 -15.90 -9.28 9.06
CA GLU A 40 -16.22 -10.50 9.81
C GLU A 40 -17.39 -11.28 9.19
N GLU A 41 -18.36 -10.59 8.59
CA GLU A 41 -19.56 -11.22 8.01
C GLU A 41 -19.25 -12.09 6.78
N ASN A 42 -18.27 -11.70 5.97
CA ASN A 42 -17.91 -12.38 4.73
C ASN A 42 -16.58 -13.15 4.82
N GLU A 43 -15.95 -13.18 6.01
CA GLU A 43 -14.58 -13.67 6.24
C GLU A 43 -13.57 -13.13 5.21
N ALA A 44 -13.84 -11.92 4.69
CA ALA A 44 -13.10 -11.34 3.59
C ALA A 44 -12.16 -10.25 4.12
N CYS A 45 -10.95 -10.21 3.56
CA CYS A 45 -10.03 -9.10 3.79
C CYS A 45 -10.06 -8.18 2.58
N LEU A 46 -10.48 -6.93 2.80
CA LEU A 46 -10.56 -5.90 1.77
C LEU A 46 -9.33 -5.01 1.84
N ILE A 47 -8.67 -4.85 0.69
CA ILE A 47 -7.60 -3.88 0.49
C ILE A 47 -8.21 -2.63 -0.13
N LYS A 48 -8.04 -1.47 0.52
CA LYS A 48 -8.54 -0.18 0.03
C LYS A 48 -7.38 0.80 -0.15
N GLN A 49 -7.34 1.46 -1.31
CA GLN A 49 -6.41 2.56 -1.58
C GLN A 49 -7.08 3.58 -2.50
N THR A 50 -7.12 4.85 -2.10
CA THR A 50 -7.83 5.93 -2.80
C THR A 50 -9.27 5.52 -3.13
N LYS A 51 -9.57 5.21 -4.39
CA LYS A 51 -10.90 4.78 -4.88
C LYS A 51 -10.99 3.29 -5.17
N GLY A 52 -9.86 2.58 -5.17
CA GLY A 52 -9.80 1.14 -5.43
C GLY A 52 -10.14 0.33 -4.19
N VAL A 53 -11.00 -0.67 -4.36
CA VAL A 53 -11.32 -1.70 -3.37
C VAL A 53 -11.05 -3.05 -4.01
N PHE A 54 -10.23 -3.88 -3.37
CA PHE A 54 -9.79 -5.17 -3.88
C PHE A 54 -9.95 -6.24 -2.81
N ASN A 55 -10.30 -7.45 -3.21
CA ASN A 55 -10.28 -8.60 -2.31
C ASN A 55 -8.85 -9.09 -2.15
N TYR A 56 -8.43 -9.36 -0.91
CA TYR A 56 -7.16 -9.99 -0.63
C TYR A 56 -7.17 -11.44 -1.16
N GLY A 57 -6.13 -11.84 -1.90
CA GLY A 57 -6.07 -13.14 -2.59
C GLY A 57 -5.71 -14.34 -1.71
N PHE A 58 -5.40 -14.13 -0.42
CA PHE A 58 -5.01 -15.19 0.52
C PHE A 58 -3.84 -16.09 0.07
N GLU A 59 -2.99 -15.58 -0.81
CA GLU A 59 -1.82 -16.32 -1.29
C GLU A 59 -0.76 -16.45 -0.20
N TYR A 60 -0.25 -17.67 -0.02
CA TYR A 60 0.83 -17.93 0.92
C TYR A 60 2.17 -17.50 0.32
N LEU A 61 2.70 -16.37 0.80
CA LEU A 61 3.95 -15.78 0.31
C LEU A 61 5.22 -16.37 0.95
N GLY A 62 5.09 -17.20 1.99
CA GLY A 62 6.22 -17.74 2.76
C GLY A 62 7.05 -16.66 3.47
N ASN A 63 8.25 -17.03 3.95
CA ASN A 63 9.21 -16.10 4.55
C ASN A 63 10.12 -15.49 3.47
N ARG A 64 9.53 -14.72 2.56
CA ARG A 64 10.29 -13.95 1.56
C ARG A 64 10.75 -12.62 2.17
N GLU A 65 11.96 -12.19 1.80
CA GLU A 65 12.44 -10.86 2.15
C GLU A 65 11.53 -9.79 1.54
N ARG A 66 10.91 -8.97 2.39
CA ARG A 66 10.11 -7.83 1.95
C ARG A 66 11.00 -6.61 1.74
N LEU A 67 10.75 -5.89 0.65
CA LEU A 67 11.39 -4.60 0.38
C LEU A 67 10.96 -3.56 1.43
N ILE A 68 11.90 -2.66 1.75
CA ILE A 68 11.61 -1.50 2.60
C ILE A 68 10.60 -0.62 1.86
N ILE A 69 9.52 -0.25 2.55
CA ILE A 69 8.48 0.62 1.99
C ILE A 69 9.00 2.06 2.07
N THR A 70 9.50 2.57 0.95
CA THR A 70 9.95 3.96 0.82
C THR A 70 8.83 4.82 0.21
N PRO A 71 8.90 6.16 0.32
CA PRO A 71 7.96 7.05 -0.37
C PRO A 71 7.91 6.85 -1.89
N LEU A 72 8.98 6.35 -2.50
CA LEU A 72 8.98 6.01 -3.92
C LEU A 72 8.14 4.74 -4.17
N THR A 73 8.37 3.69 -3.39
CA THR A 73 7.61 2.42 -3.51
C THR A 73 6.12 2.64 -3.22
N ALA A 74 5.78 3.47 -2.23
CA ALA A 74 4.39 3.81 -1.92
C ALA A 74 3.66 4.49 -3.10
N ARG A 75 4.34 5.39 -3.82
CA ARG A 75 3.81 6.02 -5.05
C ARG A 75 3.64 5.02 -6.18
N CYS A 76 4.55 4.06 -6.33
CA CYS A 76 4.38 2.97 -7.29
C CYS A 76 3.11 2.16 -7.00
N PHE A 77 2.88 1.78 -5.73
CA PHE A 77 1.65 1.06 -5.33
C PHE A 77 0.39 1.87 -5.64
N LEU A 78 0.39 3.18 -5.35
CA LEU A 78 -0.73 4.05 -5.68
C LEU A 78 -1.07 4.06 -7.18
N SER A 79 -0.05 4.16 -8.04
CA SER A 79 -0.25 4.11 -9.48
C SER A 79 -0.78 2.75 -9.93
N PHE A 80 -0.26 1.66 -9.38
CA PHE A 80 -0.71 0.31 -9.71
C PHE A 80 -2.15 0.05 -9.28
N THR A 81 -2.53 0.40 -8.06
CA THR A 81 -3.90 0.20 -7.58
C THR A 81 -4.88 1.10 -8.32
N THR A 82 -4.48 2.32 -8.68
CA THR A 82 -5.32 3.19 -9.50
C THR A 82 -5.50 2.64 -10.91
N ALA A 83 -4.43 2.14 -11.55
CA ALA A 83 -4.53 1.51 -12.86
C ALA A 83 -5.38 0.23 -12.83
N LEU A 84 -5.21 -0.61 -11.80
CA LEU A 84 -6.00 -1.82 -11.60
C LEU A 84 -7.49 -1.49 -11.43
N TYR A 85 -7.82 -0.46 -10.65
CA TYR A 85 -9.20 0.03 -10.50
C TYR A 85 -9.80 0.49 -11.83
N LEU A 86 -8.98 1.07 -12.72
CA LEU A 86 -9.39 1.52 -14.05
C LEU A 86 -9.34 0.42 -15.12
N ASN A 87 -9.04 -0.84 -14.76
CA ASN A 87 -8.80 -1.94 -15.70
C ASN A 87 -7.71 -1.61 -16.75
N GLN A 88 -6.67 -0.87 -16.34
CA GLN A 88 -5.53 -0.50 -17.17
C GLN A 88 -4.24 -1.13 -16.64
N GLY A 89 -3.27 -1.30 -17.53
CA GLY A 89 -1.89 -1.63 -17.15
C GLY A 89 -1.16 -0.39 -16.63
N ALA A 90 -0.23 -0.59 -15.70
CA ALA A 90 0.71 0.45 -15.27
C ALA A 90 2.15 -0.02 -15.49
N MET A 91 3.00 0.90 -15.94
CA MET A 91 4.42 0.64 -16.22
C MET A 91 5.29 1.55 -15.37
N LEU A 92 6.34 0.98 -14.76
CA LEU A 92 7.33 1.74 -13.99
C LEU A 92 8.56 2.04 -14.84
N GLU A 93 8.66 3.28 -15.30
CA GLU A 93 9.89 3.80 -15.91
C GLU A 93 10.80 4.45 -14.85
N GLY A 94 12.12 4.36 -15.02
CA GLY A 94 13.11 4.68 -13.96
C GLY A 94 14.46 3.99 -14.16
N CYS A 95 15.51 4.45 -13.47
CA CYS A 95 16.86 3.89 -13.62
C CYS A 95 16.93 2.42 -13.11
N ARG A 96 17.87 1.64 -13.69
CA ARG A 96 18.01 0.19 -13.46
C ARG A 96 18.24 -0.20 -11.98
N SER A 97 18.65 0.75 -11.13
CA SER A 97 18.86 0.56 -9.69
C SER A 97 17.62 0.76 -8.81
N SER A 98 16.45 1.13 -9.36
CA SER A 98 15.24 1.46 -8.59
C SER A 98 14.37 0.25 -8.18
N GLY A 99 14.94 -0.97 -8.09
CA GLY A 99 14.25 -2.13 -7.50
C GLY A 99 13.08 -2.72 -8.32
N LYS A 100 12.98 -2.43 -9.62
CA LYS A 100 11.83 -2.72 -10.48
C LYS A 100 11.39 -4.19 -10.64
N GLN A 101 12.18 -5.16 -10.19
CA GLN A 101 12.02 -6.57 -10.54
C GLN A 101 11.73 -7.51 -9.37
N LYS A 102 11.56 -7.03 -8.15
CA LYS A 102 11.11 -7.88 -7.04
C LYS A 102 9.62 -7.62 -6.77
N PRO A 103 8.71 -8.55 -7.14
CA PRO A 103 7.32 -8.52 -6.68
C PRO A 103 7.22 -8.82 -5.18
#